data_AF-A0A350DNL4-F1
#
_entry.id   AF-A0A350DNL4-F1
#
_cell.length_a   1.000
_cell.length_b   1.000
_cell.length_c   1.000
_cell.angle_alpha   90.00
_cell.angle_beta   90.00
_cell.angle_gamma   90.00
#
_symmetry.space_group_name_H-M   'P 1'
#
loop_
_entity.id
_entity.type
_entity.pdbx_description
1 polymer ?
#
loop_
_entity_poly.entity_id
_entity_poly.type
_entity_poly.pdbx_seq_one_letter_code
_entity_poly.pdbx_strand_id
1 'polypeptide(L)'
;MSAIITSKLSPNAADFQQNRAAMQEIVDDLYVHLRKVAQGGSERARAKHLARGKLLPRERVERLLDVATPFLEVAPMAAHDMYGEEIPAAGVIAGIGRINGTECMIVCNDATVKGGTY
;
A
#
# COMPACT_ATOMS: atom_id res chain seq x y z
N MET A 1 12.74 6.13 37.48
CA MET A 1 13.08 7.37 36.74
C MET A 1 12.00 7.60 35.70
N SER A 2 11.20 8.66 35.84
CA SER A 2 10.15 8.98 34.88
C SER A 2 10.74 9.86 33.77
N ALA A 3 10.99 9.29 32.60
CA ALA A 3 11.52 9.99 31.43
C ALA A 3 10.36 10.56 30.59
N ILE A 4 9.57 11.46 31.17
CA ILE A 4 8.46 12.09 30.44
C ILE A 4 9.02 13.20 29.55
N ILE A 5 8.79 13.09 28.24
CA ILE A 5 9.06 14.17 27.28
C ILE A 5 7.87 15.13 27.32
N THR A 6 8.10 16.35 27.82
CA THR A 6 7.10 17.43 27.76
C THR A 6 7.25 18.16 26.44
N SER A 7 6.23 18.07 25.57
CA SER A 7 6.21 18.78 24.30
C SER A 7 6.21 20.28 24.52
N LYS A 8 7.07 21.00 23.77
CA LYS A 8 7.08 22.47 23.69
C LYS A 8 6.36 22.99 22.44
N LEU A 9 5.81 22.09 21.63
CA LEU A 9 5.15 22.43 20.38
C LEU A 9 3.80 23.06 20.68
N SER A 10 3.49 24.17 20.03
CA SER A 10 2.17 24.82 20.08
C SER A 10 1.43 24.54 18.78
N PRO A 11 0.39 23.67 18.78
CA PRO A 11 -0.35 23.33 17.57
C PRO A 11 -1.09 24.52 16.96
N ASN A 12 -1.33 25.59 17.72
CA ASN A 12 -2.05 26.78 17.23
C ASN A 12 -1.10 27.86 16.70
N ALA A 13 0.22 27.67 16.79
CA ALA A 13 1.19 28.61 16.24
C ALA A 13 1.16 28.62 14.70
N ALA A 14 1.39 29.79 14.10
CA ALA A 14 1.37 29.97 12.65
C ALA A 14 2.36 29.02 11.95
N ASP A 15 3.61 28.95 12.42
CA ASP A 15 4.64 28.10 11.84
C ASP A 15 4.26 26.61 11.90
N PHE A 16 3.58 26.16 12.96
CA PHE A 16 3.08 24.79 13.04
C PHE A 16 2.01 24.53 11.98
N GLN A 17 1.06 25.44 11.82
CA GLN A 17 -0.01 25.29 10.83
C GLN A 17 0.54 25.30 9.41
N GLN A 18 1.54 26.14 9.12
CA GLN A 18 2.23 26.17 7.84
C GLN A 18 2.97 24.86 7.55
N ASN A 19 3.76 24.36 8.51
CA ASN A 19 4.48 23.08 8.36
C ASN A 19 3.51 21.91 8.21
N ARG A 20 2.41 21.90 8.96
CA ARG A 20 1.36 20.89 8.85
C ARG A 20 0.71 20.93 7.47
N ALA A 21 0.38 22.11 6.94
CA ALA A 21 -0.23 22.24 5.62
C ALA A 21 0.69 21.72 4.52
N ALA A 22 1.98 22.11 4.53
CA ALA A 22 2.95 21.64 3.56
C ALA A 22 3.17 20.11 3.61
N MET A 23 3.23 19.53 4.81
CA MET A 23 3.33 18.07 4.97
C MET A 23 2.05 17.37 4.49
N GLN A 24 0.88 17.92 4.79
CA GLN A 24 -0.39 17.33 4.40
C GLN A 24 -0.54 17.25 2.88
N GLU A 25 -0.06 18.25 2.14
CA GLU A 25 -0.06 18.24 0.67
C GLU A 25 0.70 17.03 0.10
N ILE A 26 1.88 16.74 0.64
CA ILE A 26 2.70 15.59 0.22
C ILE A 26 2.05 14.26 0.62
N VAL A 27 1.45 14.20 1.82
CA VAL A 27 0.75 13.01 2.32
C VAL A 27 -0.49 12.71 1.45
N ASP A 28 -1.23 13.75 1.06
CA ASP A 28 -2.41 13.61 0.23
C ASP A 28 -2.04 13.11 -1.18
N ASP A 29 -0.97 13.64 -1.76
CA ASP A 29 -0.41 13.17 -3.04
C ASP A 29 0.04 11.70 -2.95
N LEU A 30 0.76 11.33 -1.88
CA LEU A 30 1.12 9.94 -1.63
C LEU A 30 -0.12 9.03 -1.59
N TYR A 31 -1.18 9.43 -0.89
CA TYR A 31 -2.41 8.64 -0.81
C TYR A 31 -3.14 8.53 -2.16
N VAL A 32 -3.09 9.56 -3.01
CA VAL A 32 -3.61 9.46 -4.38
C VAL A 32 -2.88 8.36 -5.15
N HIS A 33 -1.55 8.36 -5.10
CA HIS A 33 -0.73 7.34 -5.77
C HIS A 33 -0.95 5.94 -5.19
N LEU A 34 -0.98 5.80 -3.86
CA LEU A 34 -1.22 4.51 -3.20
C LEU A 34 -2.59 3.93 -3.55
N ARG A 35 -3.65 4.75 -3.60
CA ARG A 35 -4.99 4.30 -4.01
C ARG A 35 -5.01 3.82 -5.46
N LYS A 36 -4.26 4.48 -6.34
CA LYS A 36 -4.12 4.07 -7.75
C LYS A 36 -3.38 2.73 -7.84
N VAL A 37 -2.24 2.60 -7.18
CA VAL A 37 -1.47 1.34 -7.16
C VAL A 37 -2.26 0.19 -6.55
N ALA A 38 -3.09 0.47 -5.53
CA ALA A 38 -3.94 -0.54 -4.90
C ALA A 38 -4.96 -1.18 -5.87
N GLN A 39 -5.25 -0.56 -7.01
CA GLN A 39 -6.12 -1.13 -8.02
C GLN A 39 -5.48 -2.32 -8.76
N GLY A 40 -4.14 -2.41 -8.80
CA GLY A 40 -3.43 -3.37 -9.63
C GLY A 40 -3.44 -2.95 -11.10
N GLY A 41 -3.52 -3.93 -12.01
CA GLY A 41 -3.55 -3.68 -13.45
C GLY A 41 -4.84 -3.01 -13.95
N SER A 42 -4.90 -2.76 -15.26
CA SER A 42 -6.06 -2.12 -15.90
C SER A 42 -7.39 -2.81 -15.58
N GLU A 43 -8.49 -2.06 -15.61
CA GLU A 43 -9.85 -2.58 -15.39
C GLU A 43 -10.16 -3.80 -16.27
N ARG A 44 -9.77 -3.76 -17.55
CA ARG A 44 -9.90 -4.89 -18.49
C ARG A 44 -9.13 -6.13 -18.02
N ALA A 45 -7.90 -5.95 -17.52
CA ALA A 45 -7.09 -7.06 -17.02
C ALA A 45 -7.71 -7.67 -15.75
N ARG A 46 -8.19 -6.84 -14.83
CA ARG A 46 -8.88 -7.27 -13.61
C ARG A 46 -10.18 -8.01 -13.92
N ALA A 47 -11.01 -7.48 -14.83
CA ALA A 47 -12.23 -8.12 -15.28
C ALA A 47 -11.95 -9.50 -15.91
N LYS A 48 -10.94 -9.60 -16.78
CA LYS A 48 -10.51 -10.87 -17.37
C LYS A 48 -10.01 -11.86 -16.32
N HIS A 49 -9.34 -11.39 -15.27
CA HIS A 49 -8.86 -12.22 -14.17
C HIS A 49 -10.02 -12.76 -13.32
N LEU A 50 -10.98 -11.90 -12.98
CA LEU A 50 -12.20 -12.27 -12.25
C LEU A 50 -13.08 -13.24 -13.05
N ALA A 51 -13.24 -13.02 -14.36
CA ALA A 51 -14.01 -13.90 -15.25
C ALA A 51 -13.46 -15.34 -15.32
N ARG A 52 -12.22 -15.57 -14.88
CA ARG A 52 -11.62 -16.91 -14.73
C ARG A 52 -11.91 -17.55 -13.37
N GLY A 53 -12.78 -16.96 -12.55
CA GLY A 53 -13.11 -17.45 -11.21
C GLY A 53 -12.00 -17.24 -10.18
N LYS A 54 -11.05 -16.33 -10.44
CA LYS A 54 -9.90 -16.09 -9.57
C LYS A 54 -10.13 -14.84 -8.72
N LEU A 55 -9.83 -14.91 -7.42
CA LEU A 55 -9.74 -13.74 -6.55
C LEU A 55 -8.65 -12.77 -7.03
N LEU A 56 -8.86 -11.47 -6.83
CA LEU A 56 -7.82 -10.48 -7.06
C LEU A 56 -6.66 -10.69 -6.05
N PRO A 57 -5.42 -10.36 -6.42
CA PRO A 57 -4.25 -10.58 -5.55
C PRO A 57 -4.38 -9.96 -4.15
N ARG A 58 -4.79 -8.69 -4.04
CA ARG A 58 -5.00 -8.03 -2.73
C ARG A 58 -6.10 -8.68 -1.90
N GLU A 59 -7.17 -9.12 -2.56
CA GLU A 59 -8.26 -9.86 -1.92
C GLU A 59 -7.78 -11.21 -1.37
N ARG A 60 -6.83 -11.88 -2.02
CA ARG A 60 -6.22 -13.11 -1.49
C ARG A 60 -5.42 -12.83 -0.22
N VAL A 61 -4.62 -11.75 -0.23
CA VAL A 61 -3.86 -11.33 0.94
C VAL A 61 -4.82 -11.03 2.09
N GLU A 62 -5.84 -10.21 1.85
CA GLU A 62 -6.85 -9.86 2.87
C GLU A 62 -7.55 -11.10 3.46
N ARG A 63 -7.95 -12.06 2.62
CA ARG A 63 -8.61 -13.30 3.07
C ARG A 63 -7.67 -14.30 3.75
N LEU A 64 -6.35 -14.18 3.55
CA LEU A 64 -5.35 -15.04 4.17
C LEU A 64 -5.00 -14.56 5.59
N LEU A 65 -5.07 -13.26 5.82
CA LEU A 65 -4.74 -12.64 7.09
C LEU A 65 -5.75 -12.99 8.18
N ASP A 66 -5.26 -13.08 9.41
CA ASP A 66 -6.10 -13.12 10.59
C ASP A 66 -7.00 -11.86 10.64
N VAL A 67 -8.27 -12.04 10.98
CA VAL A 67 -9.25 -10.94 11.09
C VAL A 67 -8.75 -9.86 12.05
N ALA A 68 -8.91 -8.60 11.63
CA ALA A 68 -8.53 -7.41 12.38
C ALA A 68 -7.02 -7.34 12.74
N THR A 69 -6.17 -7.97 11.93
CA THR A 69 -4.71 -7.81 12.05
C THR A 69 -4.15 -6.85 11.02
N PRO A 70 -3.08 -6.10 11.36
CA PRO A 70 -2.45 -5.21 10.40
C PRO A 70 -1.72 -5.99 9.32
N PHE A 71 -1.58 -5.36 8.17
CA PHE A 71 -0.66 -5.77 7.11
C PHE A 71 0.32 -4.61 6.84
N LEU A 72 1.61 -4.86 7.04
CA LEU A 72 2.67 -3.92 6.75
C LEU A 72 3.19 -4.18 5.33
N GLU A 73 2.65 -3.44 4.36
CA GLU A 73 3.03 -3.55 2.96
C GLU A 73 4.45 -3.02 2.71
N VAL A 74 5.23 -3.75 1.92
CA VAL A 74 6.61 -3.41 1.55
C VAL A 74 6.61 -2.84 0.14
N ALA A 75 7.17 -1.62 0.02
CA ALA A 75 7.38 -0.92 -1.25
C ALA A 75 6.14 -0.85 -2.17
N PRO A 76 4.98 -0.36 -1.70
CA PRO A 76 3.79 -0.21 -2.54
C PRO A 76 4.02 0.72 -3.75
N MET A 77 5.02 1.61 -3.70
CA MET A 77 5.39 2.52 -4.80
C MET A 77 6.47 1.94 -5.74
N ALA A 78 6.78 0.63 -5.66
CA ALA A 78 7.76 0.01 -6.53
C ALA A 78 7.39 0.20 -8.01
N ALA A 79 8.41 0.47 -8.86
CA ALA A 79 8.30 0.77 -10.28
C ALA A 79 7.53 2.06 -10.67
N HIS A 80 7.18 2.92 -9.70
CA HIS A 80 6.57 4.21 -9.99
C HIS A 80 7.48 5.09 -10.88
N ASP A 81 6.96 5.56 -12.00
CA ASP A 81 7.62 6.41 -13.01
C ASP A 81 8.94 5.87 -13.60
N MET A 82 9.13 4.54 -13.62
CA MET A 82 10.39 3.94 -14.10
C MET A 82 10.40 3.50 -15.57
N TYR A 83 9.27 3.08 -16.15
CA TYR A 83 9.27 2.32 -17.42
C TYR A 83 8.50 2.96 -18.58
N GLY A 84 8.05 4.22 -18.42
CA GLY A 84 7.21 4.90 -19.41
C GLY A 84 5.78 4.36 -19.51
N GLU A 85 5.47 3.34 -18.71
CA GLU A 85 4.14 2.76 -18.53
C GLU A 85 3.93 2.40 -17.06
N GLU A 86 2.66 2.25 -16.67
CA GLU A 86 2.32 1.94 -15.29
C GLU A 86 2.54 0.46 -14.99
N ILE A 87 3.41 0.19 -14.02
CA ILE A 87 3.64 -1.13 -13.42
C ILE A 87 3.37 -1.04 -11.91
N PRO A 88 2.10 -1.03 -11.48
CA PRO A 88 1.73 -0.88 -10.07
C PRO A 88 2.44 -1.88 -9.16
N ALA A 89 3.10 -1.37 -8.12
CA ALA A 89 3.88 -2.14 -7.15
C ALA A 89 4.88 -3.14 -7.78
N ALA A 90 5.43 -2.82 -8.96
CA ALA A 90 6.26 -3.72 -9.75
C ALA A 90 5.61 -5.11 -10.01
N GLY A 91 4.27 -5.18 -10.01
CA GLY A 91 3.51 -6.41 -10.24
C GLY A 91 3.52 -7.39 -9.05
N VAL A 92 3.90 -6.96 -7.84
CA VAL A 92 3.92 -7.81 -6.64
C VAL A 92 3.38 -7.06 -5.43
N ILE A 93 2.50 -7.71 -4.67
CA ILE A 93 2.11 -7.26 -3.33
C ILE A 93 2.94 -8.06 -2.33
N ALA A 94 3.83 -7.37 -1.61
CA ALA A 94 4.66 -7.97 -0.56
C ALA A 94 4.40 -7.29 0.78
N GLY A 95 4.49 -8.02 1.87
CA GLY A 95 4.36 -7.42 3.20
C GLY A 95 4.35 -8.44 4.34
N ILE A 96 4.31 -7.91 5.55
CA ILE A 96 4.26 -8.71 6.78
C ILE A 96 2.86 -8.64 7.35
N GLY A 97 2.27 -9.79 7.63
CA GLY A 97 0.96 -9.87 8.28
C GLY A 97 0.83 -11.15 9.09
N ARG A 98 -0.27 -11.27 9.84
CA ARG A 98 -0.45 -12.40 10.76
C ARG A 98 -1.33 -13.49 10.15
N ILE A 99 -0.89 -14.75 10.24
CA ILE A 99 -1.61 -15.94 9.79
C ILE A 99 -1.57 -16.96 10.93
N ASN A 100 -2.74 -17.31 11.48
CA ASN A 100 -2.89 -18.16 12.65
C ASN A 100 -1.97 -17.75 13.81
N GLY A 101 -1.92 -16.44 14.10
CA GLY A 101 -1.10 -15.90 15.18
C GLY A 101 0.39 -15.73 14.86
N THR A 102 0.87 -16.16 13.68
CA THR A 102 2.27 -16.07 13.28
C THR A 102 2.51 -14.90 12.33
N GLU A 103 3.53 -14.09 12.57
CA GLU A 103 3.96 -13.06 11.61
C GLU A 103 4.64 -13.72 10.42
N CYS A 104 4.09 -13.51 9.22
CA CYS A 104 4.54 -14.12 7.99
C CYS A 104 4.88 -13.05 6.96
N MET A 105 5.99 -13.27 6.23
CA MET A 105 6.23 -12.59 4.96
C MET A 105 5.30 -13.18 3.91
N ILE A 106 4.50 -12.33 3.28
CA ILE A 106 3.57 -12.67 2.21
C ILE A 106 4.11 -12.04 0.93
N VAL A 107 4.18 -12.83 -0.15
CA VAL A 107 4.56 -12.37 -1.49
C VAL A 107 3.51 -12.87 -2.47
N CYS A 108 2.77 -11.95 -3.09
CA CYS A 108 1.66 -12.26 -3.99
C CYS A 108 1.81 -11.52 -5.32
N ASN A 109 2.16 -12.25 -6.39
CA ASN A 109 2.24 -11.68 -7.72
C ASN A 109 0.87 -11.23 -8.23
N ASP A 110 0.84 -10.04 -8.84
CA ASP A 110 -0.35 -9.49 -9.47
C ASP A 110 -0.43 -9.86 -10.96
N ALA A 111 -1.18 -10.93 -11.24
CA ALA A 111 -1.42 -11.41 -12.60
C ALA A 111 -2.16 -10.39 -13.51
N THR A 112 -2.71 -9.31 -12.95
CA THR A 112 -3.36 -8.24 -13.71
C THR A 112 -2.36 -7.18 -14.21
N VAL A 113 -1.18 -7.09 -13.59
CA VAL A 113 -0.09 -6.20 -13.99
C VAL A 113 0.85 -6.98 -14.92
N LYS A 114 0.85 -6.66 -16.21
CA LYS A 114 1.69 -7.32 -17.24
C LYS A 114 1.61 -8.86 -17.26
N GLY A 115 0.51 -9.43 -16.78
CA GLY A 115 0.34 -10.88 -16.68
C GLY A 115 1.05 -11.53 -15.49
N GLY A 116 1.66 -10.73 -14.59
CA GLY A 116 2.44 -11.19 -13.44
C GLY A 116 3.86 -11.62 -13.78
N THR A 117 4.42 -11.12 -14.90
CA THR A 117 5.80 -11.41 -15.31
C THR A 117 6.81 -10.56 -14.55
N TYR A 118 8.01 -11.13 -14.35
CA TYR A 118 9.20 -10.41 -13.89
C TYR A 118 9.99 -9.84 -15.06
#